data_AF-A0A3M2GVR8-F1
#
_entry.id   AF-A0A3M2GVR8-F1
#
_cell.length_a   1.000
_cell.length_b   1.000
_cell.length_c   1.000
_cell.angle_alpha   90.00
_cell.angle_beta   90.00
_cell.angle_gamma   90.00
#
_symmetry.space_group_name_H-M   'P 1'
#
loop_
_entity.id
_entity.type
_entity.pdbx_description
1 polymer ?
#
loop_
_entity_poly.entity_id
_entity_poly.type
_entity_poly.pdbx_seq_one_letter_code
_entity_poly.pdbx_strand_id
1 'polypeptide(L)' 'MQQMTGLDASFLYLESPTTPMHVGSLVVYDQSEAPGGII' A
#
# COMPACT_ATOMS: atom_id res chain seq x y z
N MET A 1 -19.73 19.38 1.59
CA MET A 1 -18.38 18.86 1.25
C MET A 1 -17.36 19.78 1.90
N GLN A 2 -16.37 19.24 2.62
CA GLN A 2 -15.25 20.02 3.17
C GLN A 2 -14.04 19.88 2.24
N GLN A 3 -13.27 20.97 2.08
CA GLN A 3 -12.06 20.96 1.28
C GLN A 3 -10.93 20.24 2.02
N MET A 4 -10.17 19.42 1.28
CA MET A 4 -9.00 18.75 1.82
C MET A 4 -7.90 19.74 2.18
N THR A 5 -7.11 19.39 3.19
CA THR A 5 -5.90 20.15 3.51
C THR A 5 -4.86 19.98 2.41
N GLY A 6 -3.93 20.93 2.28
CA GLY A 6 -2.89 20.87 1.25
C GLY A 6 -1.99 19.64 1.35
N LEU A 7 -1.80 19.10 2.56
CA LEU A 7 -1.03 17.89 2.80
C LEU A 7 -1.79 16.66 2.30
N ASP A 8 -3.07 16.51 2.65
CA ASP A 8 -3.86 15.37 2.17
C ASP A 8 -3.98 15.39 0.63
N ALA A 9 -4.06 16.58 0.03
CA ALA A 9 -4.10 16.74 -1.42
C ALA A 9 -2.78 16.36 -2.11
N SER A 10 -1.63 16.58 -1.46
CA SER A 10 -0.34 16.20 -2.04
C SER A 10 -0.15 14.68 -2.08
N PHE A 11 -0.72 13.96 -1.11
CA PHE A 11 -0.71 12.49 -1.08
C PHE A 11 -1.46 11.89 -2.27
N LEU A 12 -2.62 12.43 -2.64
CA LEU A 12 -3.31 11.99 -3.86
C LEU A 12 -2.56 12.40 -5.13
N TYR A 13 -2.01 13.62 -5.17
CA TYR A 13 -1.32 14.14 -6.35
C TYR A 13 -0.07 13.34 -6.72
N LEU A 14 0.69 12.90 -5.71
CA LEU A 14 1.95 12.18 -5.92
C LEU A 14 1.76 10.66 -6.07
N GLU A 15 0.54 10.15 -5.94
CA GLU A 15 0.27 8.70 -6.02
C GLU A 15 0.53 8.15 -7.42
N SER A 16 1.10 6.95 -7.49
CA SER A 16 1.34 6.26 -8.76
C SER A 16 1.08 4.76 -8.63
N PRO A 17 0.92 4.02 -9.75
CA PRO A 17 0.70 2.57 -9.71
C PRO A 17 1.77 1.78 -8.96
N THR A 18 2.98 2.33 -8.78
CA THR A 18 4.09 1.66 -8.08
C THR A 18 4.45 2.32 -6.74
N THR A 19 3.82 3.44 -6.39
CA THR A 19 4.04 4.16 -5.13
C THR A 19 2.70 4.52 -4.48
N PRO A 20 1.97 3.51 -3.96
CA PRO A 20 0.71 3.78 -3.29
C PRO A 20 0.94 4.44 -1.94
N MET A 21 0.27 5.56 -1.68
CA MET A 21 0.42 6.32 -0.42
C MET A 21 -0.72 6.05 0.59
N HIS A 22 -1.75 5.32 0.17
CA HIS A 22 -2.93 4.97 0.99
C HIS A 22 -2.98 3.49 1.38
N VAL A 23 -1.83 2.82 1.46
CA VAL A 23 -1.74 1.40 1.86
C VAL A 23 -1.37 1.30 3.34
N GLY A 24 -2.26 0.73 4.15
CA GLY A 24 -2.02 0.53 5.59
C GLY A 24 -1.03 -0.59 5.93
N SER A 25 -0.87 -1.58 5.04
CA SER A 25 0.06 -2.70 5.23
C SER A 25 0.34 -3.45 3.93
N LEU A 26 1.58 -3.90 3.73
CA LEU A 26 1.98 -4.87 2.71
C LEU A 26 2.47 -6.13 3.42
N VAL A 27 1.97 -7.30 3.02
CA VAL A 27 2.43 -8.59 3.54
C VAL A 27 2.85 -9.47 2.38
N VAL A 28 4.07 -9.99 2.46
CA VAL A 28 4.61 -10.95 1.49
C VAL A 28 4.53 -12.33 2.13
N TYR A 29 3.86 -13.26 1.45
CA TYR A 29 3.79 -14.66 1.85
C TYR A 29 4.69 -15.49 0.94
N ASP A 30 5.57 -16.27 1.54
CA ASP A 30 6.40 -17.25 0.85
C ASP A 30 5.91 -18.65 1.22
N GLN A 31 5.60 -19.44 0.19
CA GLN A 31 5.10 -20.79 0.37
C GLN A 31 6.18 -21.74 0.89
N SER A 32 7.46 -21.44 0.67
CA SER A 32 8.59 -22.22 1.20
C SER A 32 8.74 -22.12 2.72
N GLU A 33 8.28 -21.02 3.31
CA GLU A 33 8.31 -20.76 4.75
C GLU A 33 6.99 -21.15 5.46
N ALA A 34 5.99 -21.58 4.69
CA ALA A 34 4.72 -22.03 5.24
C ALA A 34 4.83 -23.45 5.83
N PRO A 35 4.25 -23.73 7.01
CA PRO A 35 4.17 -25.09 7.53
C PRO A 35 3.47 -26.03 6.54
N GLY A 36 4.19 -27.02 6.01
CA GLY A 36 3.67 -27.95 4.99
C GLY A 36 3.65 -27.40 3.57
N GLY A 37 4.41 -26.33 3.28
CA GLY A 37 4.54 -25.76 1.94
C GLY A 37 5.07 -26.74 0.89
N ILE A 38 4.60 -26.57 -0.35
CA ILE A 38 5.06 -27.33 -1.53
C ILE A 38 5.83 -26.34 -2.42
N ILE A 39 7.02 -26.75 -2.86
CA ILE A 39 7.91 -26.01 -3.76
C ILE A 39 7.59 -26.40 -5.21
#